data_AF-A0A2U0A3T5-F1
#
_entry.id   AF-A0A2U0A3T5-F1
#
_cell.length_a   1.000
_cell.length_b   1.000
_cell.length_c   1.000
_cell.angle_alpha   90.00
_cell.angle_beta   90.00
_cell.angle_gamma   90.00
#
_symmetry.space_group_name_H-M   'P 1'
#
loop_
_entity.id
_entity.type
_entity.pdbx_description
1 polymer ?
#
loop_
_entity_poly.entity_id
_entity_poly.type
_entity_poly.pdbx_seq_one_letter_code
_entity_poly.pdbx_strand_id
1 'polypeptide(L)' 'MSGQDSNKLRVNLNPISLEADLAYFGARLELVGEPETHYQAAQLKVYKALEAALEENLKRLRRKESRSRAKVKKEKKG' A
#
# COMPACT_ATOMS: atom_id res chain seq x y z
N MET A 1 -20.43 28.69 -14.49
CA MET A 1 -19.92 27.31 -14.57
C MET A 1 -18.64 27.26 -13.75
N SER A 2 -18.73 26.94 -12.46
CA SER A 2 -17.59 26.86 -11.55
C SER A 2 -16.96 25.46 -11.64
N GLY A 3 -15.69 25.42 -12.04
CA GLY A 3 -14.91 24.20 -12.13
C GLY A 3 -14.90 23.47 -10.80
N GLN A 4 -15.41 22.24 -10.80
CA GLN A 4 -15.22 21.30 -9.71
C GLN A 4 -13.74 20.93 -9.68
N ASP A 5 -12.96 21.68 -8.90
CA ASP A 5 -11.61 21.28 -8.51
C ASP A 5 -11.74 20.01 -7.68
N SER A 6 -11.68 18.89 -8.41
CA SER A 6 -11.65 17.55 -7.87
C SER A 6 -10.60 17.49 -6.77
N ASN A 7 -11.09 17.52 -5.53
CA ASN A 7 -10.34 17.42 -4.30
C ASN A 7 -9.73 16.00 -4.23
N LYS A 8 -8.70 15.77 -5.05
CA LYS A 8 -7.85 14.60 -4.95
C LYS A 8 -7.13 14.75 -3.62
N LEU A 9 -7.72 14.17 -2.58
CA LEU A 9 -7.02 13.81 -1.35
C LEU A 9 -5.79 13.02 -1.78
N ARG A 10 -4.66 13.72 -1.94
CA ARG A 10 -3.37 13.11 -2.22
C ARG A 10 -2.96 12.47 -0.92
N VAL A 11 -3.43 11.24 -0.69
CA VAL A 11 -2.95 10.42 0.41
C VAL A 11 -1.45 10.27 0.19
N ASN A 12 -0.66 10.95 1.01
CA ASN A 12 0.78 10.88 0.94
C ASN A 12 1.20 9.55 1.56
N LEU A 13 1.18 8.51 0.74
CA LEU A 13 1.50 7.14 1.15
C LEU A 13 2.98 7.07 1.54
N ASN A 14 3.25 7.08 2.84
CA ASN A 14 4.58 6.85 3.40
C ASN A 14 4.90 5.34 3.32
N PRO A 15 5.98 4.92 2.64
CA PRO A 15 6.37 3.52 2.56
C PRO A 15 6.55 2.84 3.92
N ILE A 16 7.08 3.57 4.92
CA ILE A 16 7.29 3.03 6.28
C ILE A 16 5.96 2.71 6.96
N SER A 17 4.98 3.61 6.83
CA SER A 17 3.62 3.38 7.37
C SER A 17 2.95 2.19 6.72
N LEU A 18 3.09 2.06 5.39
CA LEU A 18 2.57 0.90 4.66
C LEU A 18 3.22 -0.43 5.07
N GLU A 19 4.52 -0.42 5.35
CA GLU A 19 5.24 -1.61 5.84
C GLU A 19 4.80 -1.99 7.26
N ALA A 20 4.53 -1.01 8.13
CA ALA A 20 3.98 -1.26 9.46
C ALA A 20 2.55 -1.84 9.41
N ASP A 21 1.69 -1.30 8.53
CA ASP A 21 0.35 -1.82 8.31
C ASP A 21 0.39 -3.28 7.82
N LEU A 22 1.27 -3.59 6.87
CA LEU A 22 1.48 -4.96 6.40
C LEU A 22 1.92 -5.90 7.52
N ALA A 23 2.89 -5.50 8.35
CA ALA A 23 3.35 -6.31 9.47
C ALA A 23 2.24 -6.58 10.49
N TYR A 24 1.40 -5.58 10.78
CA TYR A 24 0.23 -5.73 11.65
C TYR A 24 -0.78 -6.73 11.08
N PHE A 25 -1.10 -6.64 9.80
CA PHE A 25 -2.04 -7.58 9.16
C PHE A 25 -1.48 -9.00 9.10
N GLY A 26 -0.20 -9.16 8.81
CA GLY A 26 0.48 -10.46 8.86
C GLY A 26 0.38 -11.11 10.24
N ALA A 27 0.73 -10.37 11.29
CA ALA A 27 0.61 -10.87 12.67
C ALA A 27 -0.85 -11.18 13.06
N ARG A 28 -1.81 -10.39 12.59
CA ARG A 28 -3.24 -10.63 12.86
C ARG A 28 -3.75 -11.88 12.14
N LEU A 29 -3.29 -12.13 10.92
CA LEU A 29 -3.59 -13.34 10.15
C LEU A 29 -3.03 -14.59 10.83
N GLU A 30 -1.78 -14.55 11.30
CA GLU A 30 -1.17 -15.64 12.06
C GLU A 30 -1.95 -15.96 13.34
N LEU A 31 -2.48 -14.93 14.02
CA LEU A 31 -3.26 -15.10 15.25
C LEU A 31 -4.67 -15.65 15.01
N VAL A 32 -5.25 -15.44 13.82
CA VAL A 32 -6.56 -16.02 13.44
C VAL A 32 -6.43 -17.52 13.14
N GLY A 33 -5.28 -17.98 12.64
CA GLY A 33 -5.05 -19.40 12.36
C GLY A 33 -6.04 -20.00 11.36
N GLU A 34 -6.47 -21.25 11.58
CA GLU A 34 -7.55 -21.86 10.80
C GLU A 34 -8.92 -21.31 11.25
N PRO A 35 -9.73 -20.74 10.33
CA PRO A 35 -10.99 -20.13 10.71
C PRO A 35 -12.04 -21.19 11.08
N GLU A 36 -12.51 -21.13 12.32
CA GLU A 36 -13.57 -22.01 12.84
C GLU A 36 -14.98 -21.44 12.57
N THR A 37 -15.07 -20.14 12.26
CA THR A 37 -16.33 -19.43 12.02
C THR A 37 -16.36 -18.72 10.68
N HIS A 38 -17.56 -18.50 10.13
CA HIS A 38 -17.75 -17.69 8.93
C HIS A 38 -17.20 -16.26 9.08
N TYR A 39 -17.26 -15.71 10.30
CA TYR A 39 -16.70 -14.39 10.60
C TYR A 39 -15.17 -14.37 10.49
N GLN A 40 -14.49 -15.36 11.07
CA GLN A 40 -13.03 -15.49 10.94
C GLN A 40 -12.63 -15.74 9.47
N ALA A 41 -13.38 -16.55 8.73
CA ALA A 41 -13.13 -16.77 7.31
C ALA A 41 -13.29 -15.48 6.48
N ALA A 42 -14.28 -14.64 6.81
CA ALA A 42 -14.44 -13.33 6.19
C ALA A 42 -13.30 -12.37 6.56
N GLN A 43 -12.88 -12.33 7.82
CA GLN A 43 -11.74 -11.54 8.28
C GLN A 43 -10.45 -11.93 7.54
N LEU A 44 -10.18 -13.23 7.42
CA LEU A 44 -9.03 -13.75 6.68
C LEU A 44 -9.03 -13.28 5.22
N LYS A 45 -10.18 -13.33 4.55
CA LYS A 45 -10.32 -12.86 3.16
C LYS A 45 -10.05 -11.36 3.03
N VAL A 46 -10.58 -10.56 3.96
CA VAL A 46 -10.38 -9.10 3.96
C VAL A 46 -8.92 -8.75 4.19
N TYR A 47 -8.26 -9.35 5.18
CA TYR A 47 -6.85 -9.08 5.46
C TYR A 47 -5.95 -9.48 4.29
N LYS A 48 -6.18 -10.64 3.66
CA LYS A 48 -5.43 -11.04 2.45
C LYS A 48 -5.64 -10.07 1.28
N ALA A 49 -6.88 -9.62 1.06
CA ALA A 49 -7.16 -8.64 0.00
C ALA A 49 -6.47 -7.30 0.28
N LEU A 50 -6.45 -6.87 1.55
CA LEU A 50 -5.81 -5.64 1.97
C LEU A 50 -4.28 -5.72 1.84
N GLU A 51 -3.68 -6.82 2.29
CA GLU A 51 -2.25 -7.11 2.13
C GLU A 51 -1.82 -7.03 0.66
N ALA A 52 -2.53 -7.70 -0.23
CA ALA A 52 -2.25 -7.66 -1.67
C ALA A 52 -2.33 -6.24 -2.25
N ALA A 53 -3.34 -5.46 -1.84
CA ALA A 53 -3.50 -4.08 -2.29
C ALA A 53 -2.37 -3.17 -1.78
N LEU A 54 -1.94 -3.34 -0.53
CA LEU A 54 -0.83 -2.57 0.06
C LEU A 54 0.51 -2.93 -0.58
N GLU A 55 0.76 -4.21 -0.82
CA GLU A 55 1.95 -4.66 -1.56
C GLU A 55 2.02 -4.05 -2.96
N GLU A 56 0.90 -4.04 -3.68
CA GLU A 56 0.84 -3.45 -5.02
C GLU A 56 1.17 -1.95 -4.97
N ASN A 57 0.63 -1.24 -3.99
CA ASN A 57 0.93 0.17 -3.78
C ASN A 57 2.42 0.39 -3.44
N LEU A 58 3.02 -0.43 -2.58
CA LEU A 58 4.46 -0.37 -2.30
C LEU A 58 5.30 -0.63 -3.56
N LYS A 59 4.96 -1.65 -4.36
CA LYS A 59 5.65 -1.96 -5.62
C LYS A 59 5.56 -0.77 -6.58
N ARG A 60 4.40 -0.11 -6.68
CA ARG A 60 4.21 1.10 -7.50
C ARG A 60 5.01 2.29 -6.98
N LEU A 61 5.02 2.52 -5.67
CA LEU A 61 5.80 3.59 -5.02
C LEU A 61 7.31 3.40 -5.24
N ARG A 62 7.84 2.20 -4.99
CA ARG A 62 9.26 1.87 -5.23
C ARG A 62 9.67 2.05 -6.69
N ARG A 63 8.81 1.67 -7.65
CA ARG A 63 9.05 1.93 -9.09
C ARG A 63 9.03 3.41 -9.45
N LYS A 64 8.19 4.22 -8.79
CA LYS A 64 8.14 5.67 -8.99
C LYS A 64 9.40 6.34 -8.45
N GLU A 65 9.84 5.91 -7.27
CA GLU A 65 11.05 6.41 -6.64
C GLU A 65 12.30 6.11 -7.47
N SER A 66 12.45 4.88 -7.98
CA SER A 66 13.59 4.51 -8.82
C SER A 66 13.67 5.33 -10.11
N ARG A 67 12.52 5.61 -10.76
CA ARG A 67 12.46 6.49 -11.94
C ARG A 67 12.82 7.94 -11.60
N SER A 68 12.38 8.44 -10.45
CA SER A 68 12.69 9.81 -10.02
C SER A 68 14.19 9.99 -9.76
N ARG A 69 14.84 9.04 -9.08
CA ARG A 69 16.31 9.03 -8.87
C ARG A 69 17.09 8.94 -10.18
N ALA A 70 16.60 8.15 -11.16
CA ALA A 70 17.25 8.03 -12.46
C ALA A 70 17.20 9.33 -13.29
N LYS A 71 16.13 10.13 -13.18
CA LYS A 71 16.03 11.45 -13.83
C LYS A 71 17.01 12.45 -13.23
N VAL A 72 17.07 12.57 -11.90
CA VAL A 72 18.01 13.48 -11.21
C VAL A 72 19.48 13.15 -11.55
N LYS A 73 19.81 11.86 -11.75
CA LYS A 73 21.17 11.43 -12.10
C LYS A 73 21.56 11.76 -13.55
N LYS A 74 20.61 11.89 -14.48
CA LYS A 74 20.86 12.36 -15.85
C LYS A 74 21.04 13.88 -15.92
N GLU A 75 20.31 14.62 -15.09
CA GLU A 75 20.32 16.09 -15.06
C GLU A 75 21.59 16.65 -14.41
N LYS A 76 22.20 15.94 -13.45
CA LYS A 76 23.51 16.30 -12.86
C LYS A 76 24.73 15.91 -13.72
N LYS A 77 24.52 15.28 -14.88
CA LYS A 77 25.60 14.76 -15.76
C LYS A 77 25.64 15.44 -17.14
N GLY A 78 24.75 16.39 -17.41
CA GLY A 78 24.81 17.31 -18.54
C GLY A 78 25.22 18.69 -18.05
#